data_AF-A0A673YCY4-F1
#
_entry.id   AF-A0A673YCY4-F1
#
_cell.length_a   1.000
_cell.length_b   1.000
_cell.length_c   1.000
_cell.angle_alpha   90.00
_cell.angle_beta   90.00
_cell.angle_gamma   90.00
#
_symmetry.space_group_name_H-M   'P 1'
#
loop_
_entity.id
_entity.type
_entity.pdbx_description
1 polymer ?
#
loop_
_entity_poly.entity_id
_entity_poly.type
_entity_poly.pdbx_seq_one_letter_code
_entity_poly.pdbx_strand_id
1 'polypeptide(L)'
;MDSTMANLLVGLSVNIQRSDGRVHPANVKTVDSTTSIVKVEWFEKSVCRGKEVSGSRVPCLCYREQLTEIPLPRKSIRQTCLFRAPAPVSEPAKTKQEFLSSEYPPSVLKASGGGCFSFCFGDTNRPNKQFYQMIEDFRETLEVFPLSPSDTVEAHRICVCVRKRPLNNKEVAKKEIDVVTIPGNGTLLVHEPKQKVDLTKYLDNQVFHFDYSFDESSTNDLVYRFTAKPLVQTIFDGGMATCFAYGQTGSGKTHTMGGDFSGKSQNSSKGIYALAAQDVFTLLKQRRYSSQDLCPYVTFFEIYNGKVFDLLNKKAKLRVLEDEKQQVQVVGLQEMYVSCAEDVIKMIEMGSACRTSGQTSANANSSRSHAILQVILRKRNQLHGKFSLVDLAGNERGTDVSSNDRQTLVETAEINRSLLALKECIRSLGMDSHHIPFRMSKLTQVLRDSFIGENSRTCMIAMVSPGMASCDYTLNTLRYADRYTQSHEWIVTILLLIFSEEVRSKYLGCDKVVLFGPPATGR
;
A
#
# COMPACT_ATOMS: atom_id res chain seq x y z
N MET A 1 -16.35 31.55 14.69
CA MET A 1 -15.74 30.27 14.25
C MET A 1 -15.56 29.41 15.48
N ASP A 2 -15.89 28.13 15.41
CA ASP A 2 -15.66 27.18 16.51
C ASP A 2 -14.14 27.10 16.81
N SER A 3 -13.73 27.12 18.08
CA SER A 3 -12.30 27.19 18.48
C SER A 3 -11.47 26.04 17.90
N THR A 4 -12.13 24.93 17.61
CA THR A 4 -11.60 23.73 16.97
C THR A 4 -11.15 23.96 15.52
N MET A 5 -11.87 24.82 14.77
CA MET A 5 -11.53 25.18 13.39
C MET A 5 -10.38 26.20 13.31
N ALA A 6 -10.23 27.06 14.32
CA ALA A 6 -9.14 28.04 14.37
C ALA A 6 -7.76 27.39 14.50
N ASN A 7 -7.67 26.26 15.21
CA ASN A 7 -6.43 25.48 15.37
C ASN A 7 -6.03 24.73 14.08
N LEU A 8 -7.00 24.34 13.25
CA LEU A 8 -6.76 23.68 11.95
C LEU A 8 -6.14 24.61 10.90
N LEU A 9 -6.26 25.93 11.09
CA LEU A 9 -5.73 26.92 10.16
C LEU A 9 -4.27 27.28 10.44
N VAL A 10 -3.78 27.07 11.67
CA VAL A 10 -2.39 27.38 12.05
C VAL A 10 -1.44 26.40 11.38
N GLY A 11 -0.46 26.92 10.64
CA GLY A 11 0.49 26.13 9.85
C GLY A 11 0.13 25.99 8.36
N LEU A 12 -1.07 26.41 7.94
CA LEU A 12 -1.43 26.43 6.52
C LEU A 12 -0.70 27.54 5.76
N SER A 13 -0.25 27.21 4.55
CA SER A 13 0.28 28.19 3.59
C SER A 13 -0.88 28.79 2.80
N VAL A 14 -1.01 30.11 2.86
CA VAL A 14 -2.05 30.92 2.21
C VAL A 14 -1.42 31.96 1.29
N ASN A 15 -2.09 32.29 0.19
CA ASN A 15 -1.62 33.35 -0.71
C ASN A 15 -2.16 34.71 -0.27
N ILE A 16 -1.27 35.68 -0.03
CA ILE A 16 -1.63 37.05 0.33
C ILE A 16 -1.27 38.03 -0.79
N GLN A 17 -2.14 39.00 -1.03
CA GLN A 17 -1.95 40.03 -2.04
C GLN A 17 -1.48 41.34 -1.39
N ARG A 18 -0.41 41.93 -1.93
CA ARG A 18 0.13 43.23 -1.53
C ARG A 18 -0.70 44.38 -2.11
N SER A 19 -0.51 45.59 -1.58
CA SER A 19 -1.15 46.81 -2.08
C SER A 19 -0.74 47.17 -3.52
N ASP A 20 0.38 46.65 -4.01
CA ASP A 20 0.85 46.77 -5.39
C ASP A 20 0.31 45.67 -6.33
N GLY A 21 -0.58 44.80 -5.84
CA GLY A 21 -1.24 43.75 -6.59
C GLY A 21 -0.51 42.41 -6.65
N ARG A 22 0.72 42.29 -6.13
CA ARG A 22 1.51 41.04 -6.16
C ARG A 22 0.99 40.02 -5.13
N VAL A 23 0.87 38.76 -5.56
CA VAL A 23 0.44 37.65 -4.70
C VAL A 23 1.64 36.78 -4.32
N HIS A 24 1.77 36.43 -3.03
CA HIS A 24 2.83 35.53 -2.56
C HIS A 24 2.34 34.66 -1.39
N PRO A 25 2.97 33.50 -1.15
CA PRO A 25 2.60 32.63 -0.04
C PRO A 25 3.04 33.21 1.32
N ALA A 26 2.26 32.92 2.35
CA ALA A 26 2.49 33.25 3.75
C ALA A 26 1.89 32.16 4.64
N ASN A 27 2.47 31.89 5.79
CA ASN A 27 2.02 30.86 6.72
C ASN A 27 1.15 31.49 7.82
N VAL A 28 0.02 30.85 8.12
CA VAL A 28 -0.84 31.26 9.24
C VAL A 28 -0.18 30.87 10.55
N LYS A 29 0.10 31.85 11.40
CA LYS A 29 0.85 31.66 12.66
C LYS A 29 -0.07 31.57 13.87
N THR A 30 -1.12 32.40 13.90
CA THR A 30 -2.13 32.38 14.96
C THR A 30 -3.47 32.81 14.40
N VAL A 31 -4.54 32.19 14.89
CA VAL A 31 -5.92 32.59 14.60
C VAL A 31 -6.61 32.88 15.92
N ASP A 32 -7.07 34.12 16.09
CA ASP A 32 -7.94 34.47 17.21
C ASP A 32 -9.40 34.36 16.75
N SER A 33 -10.07 33.32 17.25
CA SER A 33 -11.48 33.04 16.95
C SER A 33 -12.44 34.08 17.53
N THR A 34 -12.04 34.80 18.57
CA THR A 34 -12.87 35.77 19.30
C THR A 34 -12.92 37.09 18.55
N THR A 35 -11.77 37.56 18.07
CA THR A 35 -11.64 38.80 17.31
C THR A 35 -11.72 38.58 15.80
N SER A 36 -11.75 37.32 15.34
CA SER A 36 -11.67 36.92 13.94
C SER A 36 -10.42 37.51 13.24
N ILE A 37 -9.28 37.53 13.92
CA ILE A 37 -8.02 38.05 13.39
C ILE A 37 -7.09 36.87 13.10
N VAL A 38 -6.55 36.84 11.88
CA VAL A 38 -5.55 35.86 11.44
C VAL A 38 -4.21 36.56 11.30
N LYS A 39 -3.19 36.08 11.99
CA LYS A 39 -1.80 36.55 11.79
C LYS A 39 -1.08 35.64 10.84
N VAL A 40 -0.53 36.21 9.78
CA VAL A 40 0.26 35.49 8.77
C VAL A 40 1.70 35.99 8.74
N GLU A 41 2.64 35.09 8.52
CA GLU A 41 4.08 35.38 8.42
C GLU A 41 4.65 34.88 7.10
N TRP A 42 5.60 35.62 6.52
CA TRP A 42 6.34 35.21 5.33
C TRP A 42 7.79 35.69 5.40
N PHE A 43 8.64 35.06 4.60
CA PHE A 43 10.04 35.44 4.48
C PHE A 43 10.27 36.27 3.21
N GLU A 44 10.88 37.44 3.37
CA GLU A 44 11.29 38.29 2.26
C GLU A 44 12.76 38.70 2.47
N LYS A 45 13.64 38.30 1.54
CA LYS A 45 15.10 38.57 1.60
C LYS A 45 15.73 38.19 2.96
N SER A 46 15.38 37.00 3.46
CA SER A 46 15.85 36.45 4.75
C SER A 46 15.35 37.19 5.99
N VAL A 47 14.36 38.07 5.86
CA VAL A 47 13.69 38.76 6.98
C VAL A 47 12.26 38.24 7.12
N CYS A 48 11.88 37.81 8.32
CA CYS A 48 10.50 37.43 8.62
C CYS A 48 9.63 38.69 8.77
N ARG A 49 8.50 38.71 8.06
CA ARG A 49 7.49 39.78 8.11
C ARG A 49 6.15 39.17 8.49
N GLY A 50 5.38 39.88 9.30
CA GLY A 50 4.05 39.44 9.75
C GLY A 50 2.98 40.50 9.51
N LYS A 51 1.74 40.06 9.30
CA LYS A 51 0.57 40.94 9.16
C LYS A 51 -0.68 40.33 9.78
N GLU A 52 -1.51 41.17 10.38
CA GLU A 52 -2.82 40.82 10.89
C GLU A 52 -3.89 41.07 9.83
N VAL A 53 -4.74 40.07 9.57
CA VAL A 53 -5.81 40.11 8.58
C VAL A 53 -7.14 39.87 9.30
N SER A 54 -8.07 40.81 9.16
CA SER A 54 -9.44 40.65 9.66
C SER A 54 -10.19 39.61 8.82
N GLY A 55 -10.84 38.65 9.48
CA GLY A 55 -11.48 37.47 8.90
C GLY A 55 -12.63 37.78 7.94
N SER A 56 -13.14 39.01 7.92
CA SER A 56 -14.14 39.48 6.94
C SER A 56 -13.59 39.65 5.52
N ARG A 57 -12.26 39.63 5.32
CA ARG A 57 -11.58 39.77 4.02
C ARG A 57 -10.99 38.47 3.46
N VAL A 58 -11.31 37.33 4.08
CA VAL A 58 -10.84 36.00 3.63
C VAL A 58 -11.96 35.18 2.96
N PRO A 59 -12.64 35.70 1.91
CA PRO A 59 -13.22 34.81 0.91
C PRO A 59 -12.98 35.34 -0.51
N CYS A 60 -11.78 35.12 -1.06
CA CYS A 60 -11.47 35.30 -2.48
C CYS A 60 -10.29 34.38 -2.85
N LEU A 61 -10.51 33.07 -2.85
CA LEU A 61 -9.66 32.12 -3.57
C LEU A 61 -10.60 31.37 -4.52
N CYS A 62 -10.66 31.86 -5.75
CA CYS A 62 -11.54 31.36 -6.80
C CYS A 62 -11.06 29.99 -7.34
N TYR A 63 -12.00 29.07 -7.59
CA TYR A 63 -12.01 28.31 -8.83
C TYR A 63 -13.46 28.11 -9.31
N ARG A 64 -13.63 28.07 -10.63
CA ARG A 64 -14.86 28.26 -11.40
C ARG A 64 -15.58 26.92 -11.63
N GLU A 65 -16.91 26.91 -11.44
CA GLU A 65 -17.83 25.76 -11.58
C GLU A 65 -17.97 25.19 -12.99
N GLN A 66 -18.35 23.90 -13.07
CA GLN A 66 -19.52 23.40 -13.82
C GLN A 66 -19.80 21.94 -13.44
N LEU A 67 -20.78 21.64 -12.58
CA LEU A 67 -21.42 20.31 -12.51
C LEU A 67 -22.88 20.40 -12.02
N THR A 68 -23.75 19.67 -12.72
CA THR A 68 -25.19 19.46 -12.51
C THR A 68 -25.47 18.36 -11.47
N GLU A 69 -26.60 18.51 -10.78
CA GLU A 69 -27.10 17.81 -9.58
C GLU A 69 -27.26 16.27 -9.68
N ILE A 70 -26.87 15.53 -8.61
CA ILE A 70 -27.37 14.17 -8.26
C ILE A 70 -27.41 14.03 -6.71
N PRO A 71 -28.47 13.44 -6.09
CA PRO A 71 -28.68 13.45 -4.63
C PRO A 71 -28.01 12.29 -3.85
N LEU A 72 -27.60 12.57 -2.60
CA LEU A 72 -26.96 11.62 -1.65
C LEU A 72 -27.94 11.03 -0.61
N PRO A 73 -27.76 9.77 -0.15
CA PRO A 73 -28.41 9.24 1.04
C PRO A 73 -27.51 9.32 2.30
N ARG A 74 -28.14 9.62 3.44
CA ARG A 74 -27.55 9.84 4.78
C ARG A 74 -27.02 8.56 5.43
N LYS A 75 -25.91 8.64 6.18
CA LYS A 75 -25.70 7.95 7.48
C LYS A 75 -24.44 8.41 8.27
N SER A 76 -24.70 9.02 9.44
CA SER A 76 -24.03 8.94 10.76
C SER A 76 -22.56 8.50 10.85
N ILE A 77 -21.66 9.46 11.17
CA ILE A 77 -20.31 9.22 11.70
C ILE A 77 -20.33 9.42 13.23
N ARG A 78 -19.83 8.45 14.00
CA ARG A 78 -19.53 8.58 15.44
C ARG A 78 -18.04 8.86 15.64
N GLN A 79 -17.75 9.77 16.56
CA GLN A 79 -16.43 10.25 16.99
C GLN A 79 -15.56 9.16 17.63
N THR A 80 -14.24 9.24 17.41
CA THR A 80 -13.23 8.65 18.31
C THR A 80 -12.06 9.61 18.54
N CYS A 81 -11.45 9.41 19.71
CA CYS A 81 -10.68 10.30 20.58
C CYS A 81 -9.40 10.97 20.04
N LEU A 82 -9.13 12.16 20.59
CA LEU A 82 -7.92 13.00 20.41
C LEU A 82 -6.81 12.61 21.41
N PHE A 83 -5.57 12.53 20.93
CA PHE A 83 -4.35 12.43 21.76
C PHE A 83 -3.84 13.82 22.20
N ARG A 84 -3.30 13.91 23.42
CA ARG A 84 -2.79 15.12 24.09
C ARG A 84 -1.26 15.11 24.09
N ALA A 85 -0.61 16.21 23.70
CA ALA A 85 0.85 16.35 23.71
C ALA A 85 1.40 16.65 25.12
N PRO A 86 2.59 16.15 25.52
CA PRO A 86 3.23 16.46 26.79
C PRO A 86 4.13 17.71 26.73
N ALA A 87 4.21 18.44 27.85
CA ALA A 87 4.97 19.67 28.07
C ALA A 87 6.43 19.39 28.50
N PRO A 88 7.37 20.36 28.34
CA PRO A 88 8.79 20.15 28.64
C PRO A 88 9.09 20.28 30.16
N VAL A 89 9.98 19.42 30.67
CA VAL A 89 10.37 19.31 32.08
C VAL A 89 11.76 19.95 32.30
N SER A 90 11.84 20.79 33.34
CA SER A 90 13.05 21.41 33.89
C SER A 90 13.73 20.52 34.95
N GLU A 91 15.06 20.61 35.04
CA GLU A 91 15.96 19.88 35.97
C GLU A 91 15.59 19.97 37.46
N PRO A 92 15.90 18.94 38.29
CA PRO A 92 15.91 19.09 39.74
C PRO A 92 17.29 18.92 40.39
N ALA A 93 17.45 19.67 41.48
CA ALA A 93 18.61 19.73 42.37
C ALA A 93 18.69 18.57 43.37
N LYS A 94 19.90 18.38 43.90
CA LYS A 94 20.34 17.34 44.87
C LYS A 94 19.73 17.53 46.26
N THR A 95 19.34 16.43 46.94
CA THR A 95 19.49 16.29 48.40
C THR A 95 19.62 14.81 48.81
N LYS A 96 20.51 14.53 49.76
CA LYS A 96 20.81 13.22 50.37
C LYS A 96 19.84 12.91 51.51
N GLN A 97 19.51 11.64 51.74
CA GLN A 97 19.46 11.08 53.09
C GLN A 97 19.55 9.55 53.11
N GLU A 98 20.45 9.06 53.96
CA GLU A 98 20.70 7.68 54.37
C GLU A 98 19.62 7.20 55.37
N PHE A 99 19.35 5.89 55.48
CA PHE A 99 19.73 5.04 56.63
C PHE A 99 19.06 3.64 56.65
N LEU A 100 19.93 2.66 56.92
CA LEU A 100 19.82 1.41 57.70
C LEU A 100 18.94 0.19 57.31
N SER A 101 19.66 -0.92 57.43
CA SER A 101 19.44 -2.35 57.29
C SER A 101 18.67 -3.03 58.42
N SER A 102 18.07 -4.19 58.11
CA SER A 102 18.01 -5.34 59.03
C SER A 102 17.85 -6.64 58.24
N GLU A 103 18.80 -7.55 58.43
CA GLU A 103 18.82 -8.93 57.95
C GLU A 103 17.95 -9.84 58.85
N TYR A 104 17.36 -10.91 58.28
CA TYR A 104 17.55 -12.31 58.72
C TYR A 104 17.05 -13.28 57.61
N PRO A 105 17.71 -14.44 57.37
CA PRO A 105 17.52 -15.30 56.18
C PRO A 105 17.08 -16.74 56.59
N PRO A 106 17.37 -17.83 55.84
CA PRO A 106 16.73 -18.26 54.59
C PRO A 106 16.32 -19.76 54.57
N SER A 107 15.40 -20.14 53.68
CA SER A 107 15.27 -21.50 53.08
C SER A 107 14.15 -21.41 52.02
N VAL A 108 14.34 -21.65 50.72
CA VAL A 108 14.96 -22.79 50.03
C VAL A 108 15.57 -22.35 48.69
N LEU A 109 16.69 -22.99 48.34
CA LEU A 109 17.59 -22.82 47.18
C LEU A 109 16.90 -23.04 45.82
N LYS A 110 17.08 -22.21 44.79
CA LYS A 110 18.29 -21.90 43.97
C LYS A 110 18.81 -23.07 43.11
N ALA A 111 18.61 -22.91 41.80
CA ALA A 111 19.65 -23.05 40.79
C ALA A 111 19.63 -21.74 39.97
N SER A 112 20.43 -20.72 40.27
CA SER A 112 21.80 -20.46 39.77
C SER A 112 21.89 -20.49 38.23
N GLY A 113 22.18 -19.41 37.50
CA GLY A 113 22.88 -18.20 37.90
C GLY A 113 22.42 -16.94 37.16
N GLY A 114 22.36 -15.85 37.92
CA GLY A 114 22.53 -14.52 37.37
C GLY A 114 23.96 -14.37 36.89
N GLY A 115 24.12 -14.25 35.57
CA GLY A 115 25.26 -13.59 34.98
C GLY A 115 24.87 -12.14 34.73
N CYS A 116 25.61 -11.24 35.38
CA CYS A 116 25.99 -9.91 34.90
C CYS A 116 25.01 -9.18 33.96
N PHE A 117 24.56 -7.98 34.38
CA PHE A 117 24.22 -6.89 33.46
C PHE A 117 25.38 -6.72 32.48
N SER A 118 25.33 -7.45 31.36
CA SER A 118 26.09 -7.12 30.18
C SER A 118 25.46 -5.84 29.70
N PHE A 119 26.01 -4.71 30.13
CA PHE A 119 26.30 -3.63 29.20
C PHE A 119 26.79 -4.35 27.95
N CYS A 120 25.93 -4.52 26.95
CA CYS A 120 26.33 -5.14 25.69
C CYS A 120 27.52 -4.30 25.26
N PHE A 121 28.72 -4.85 25.43
CA PHE A 121 29.95 -4.31 24.87
C PHE A 121 29.69 -4.33 23.38
N GLY A 122 29.16 -3.19 22.93
CA GLY A 122 28.30 -3.16 21.78
C GLY A 122 29.17 -3.36 20.57
N ASP A 123 28.98 -4.50 19.89
CA ASP A 123 29.59 -4.90 18.63
C ASP A 123 30.24 -3.70 17.92
N THR A 124 31.47 -3.38 18.31
CA THR A 124 32.18 -2.16 17.88
C THR A 124 32.53 -2.22 16.40
N ASN A 125 32.34 -3.39 15.80
CA ASN A 125 32.68 -3.73 14.44
C ASN A 125 31.44 -3.88 13.53
N ARG A 126 30.26 -3.38 13.95
CA ARG A 126 29.09 -3.32 13.05
C ARG A 126 29.26 -2.15 12.06
N PRO A 127 29.27 -2.40 10.73
CA PRO A 127 29.23 -1.32 9.76
C PRO A 127 27.94 -0.49 9.96
N ASN A 128 28.03 0.83 9.85
CA ASN A 128 26.89 1.74 10.02
C ASN A 128 26.23 1.73 11.42
N LYS A 129 26.97 1.36 12.48
CA LYS A 129 26.49 1.33 13.87
C LYS A 129 25.72 2.58 14.32
N GLN A 130 26.17 3.78 13.91
CA GLN A 130 25.50 5.04 14.26
C GLN A 130 24.04 5.09 13.75
N PHE A 131 23.78 4.65 12.52
CA PHE A 131 22.41 4.59 11.99
C PHE A 131 21.57 3.55 12.71
N TYR A 132 22.16 2.39 13.03
CA TYR A 132 21.47 1.36 13.82
C TYR A 132 21.02 1.93 15.17
N GLN A 133 21.89 2.64 15.88
CA GLN A 133 21.58 3.23 17.18
C GLN A 133 20.46 4.27 17.08
N MET A 134 20.54 5.18 16.10
CA MET A 134 19.46 6.17 15.87
C MET A 134 18.10 5.52 15.60
N ILE A 135 18.06 4.36 14.92
CA ILE A 135 16.82 3.63 14.62
C ILE A 135 16.26 2.97 15.88
N GLU A 136 17.11 2.31 16.68
CA GLU A 136 16.67 1.67 17.92
C GLU A 136 16.14 2.71 18.92
N ASP A 137 16.87 3.82 19.09
CA ASP A 137 16.42 4.95 19.93
C ASP A 137 15.05 5.48 19.47
N PHE A 138 14.82 5.55 18.14
CA PHE A 138 13.53 5.96 17.60
C PHE A 138 12.44 4.92 17.87
N ARG A 139 12.73 3.62 17.71
CA ARG A 139 11.78 2.52 17.94
C ARG A 139 11.31 2.46 19.39
N GLU A 140 12.16 2.79 20.35
CA GLU A 140 11.78 2.88 21.78
C GLU A 140 10.70 3.94 22.04
N THR A 141 10.57 4.95 21.16
CA THR A 141 9.55 6.00 21.29
C THR A 141 8.19 5.63 20.67
N LEU A 142 8.10 4.53 19.93
CA LEU A 142 6.89 4.15 19.19
C LEU A 142 5.98 3.23 20.01
N GLU A 143 4.68 3.53 19.98
CA GLU A 143 3.66 2.58 20.40
C GLU A 143 3.34 1.62 19.23
N VAL A 144 3.36 0.32 19.49
CA VAL A 144 3.14 -0.73 18.49
C VAL A 144 1.84 -1.47 18.79
N PHE A 145 0.92 -1.46 17.81
CA PHE A 145 -0.38 -2.11 17.81
C PHE A 145 -0.44 -3.13 16.65
N PRO A 146 0.14 -4.33 16.82
CA PRO A 146 0.19 -5.31 15.74
C PRO A 146 -1.21 -5.76 15.31
N LEU A 147 -1.38 -6.06 14.03
CA LEU A 147 -2.65 -6.52 13.48
C LEU A 147 -3.02 -7.89 14.07
N SER A 148 -4.23 -7.98 14.62
CA SER A 148 -4.73 -9.21 15.25
C SER A 148 -5.61 -10.01 14.27
N PRO A 149 -5.60 -11.35 14.34
CA PRO A 149 -6.58 -12.18 13.62
C PRO A 149 -8.04 -11.86 13.96
N SER A 150 -8.32 -11.27 15.12
CA SER A 150 -9.67 -10.89 15.56
C SER A 150 -10.21 -9.64 14.88
N ASP A 151 -9.37 -8.86 14.21
CA ASP A 151 -9.76 -7.56 13.68
C ASP A 151 -10.74 -7.70 12.51
N THR A 152 -11.61 -6.71 12.38
CA THR A 152 -12.65 -6.68 11.35
C THR A 152 -12.04 -6.36 9.99
N VAL A 153 -12.42 -7.12 8.97
CA VAL A 153 -11.98 -6.87 7.60
C VAL A 153 -12.97 -5.92 6.91
N GLU A 154 -12.49 -4.76 6.51
CA GLU A 154 -13.26 -3.79 5.73
C GLU A 154 -13.31 -4.18 4.25
N ALA A 155 -14.45 -3.92 3.61
CA ALA A 155 -14.69 -4.27 2.20
C ALA A 155 -14.47 -3.05 1.30
N HIS A 156 -13.29 -2.98 0.69
CA HIS A 156 -12.93 -1.95 -0.29
C HIS A 156 -12.95 -2.49 -1.72
N ARG A 157 -13.23 -1.63 -2.72
CA ARG A 157 -13.15 -2.01 -4.14
C ARG A 157 -11.71 -2.28 -4.56
N ILE A 158 -10.80 -1.39 -4.15
CA ILE A 158 -9.36 -1.63 -4.22
C ILE A 158 -8.82 -1.62 -2.80
N CYS A 159 -8.14 -2.69 -2.42
CA CYS A 159 -7.46 -2.82 -1.15
C CYS A 159 -5.95 -2.80 -1.42
N VAL A 160 -5.20 -1.98 -0.71
CA VAL A 160 -3.75 -1.87 -0.81
C VAL A 160 -3.15 -2.17 0.55
N CYS A 161 -2.33 -3.21 0.59
CA CYS A 161 -1.66 -3.66 1.79
C CYS A 161 -0.16 -3.67 1.60
N VAL A 162 0.57 -3.60 2.70
CA VAL A 162 2.03 -3.72 2.70
C VAL A 162 2.47 -4.86 3.62
N ARG A 163 3.47 -5.62 3.19
CA ARG A 163 4.07 -6.72 3.96
C ARG A 163 5.57 -6.56 4.03
N LYS A 164 6.10 -6.44 5.24
CA LYS A 164 7.53 -6.53 5.54
C LYS A 164 7.89 -8.01 5.76
N ARG A 165 8.95 -8.48 5.10
CA ARG A 165 9.55 -9.79 5.44
C ARG A 165 10.60 -9.63 6.55
N PRO A 166 10.95 -10.68 7.29
CA PRO A 166 12.12 -10.65 8.17
C PRO A 166 13.43 -10.53 7.37
N LEU A 167 14.49 -10.05 8.04
CA LEU A 167 15.87 -10.16 7.53
C LEU A 167 16.23 -11.65 7.37
N ASN A 168 16.84 -12.00 6.24
CA ASN A 168 17.27 -13.36 5.98
C ASN A 168 18.66 -13.64 6.57
N ASN A 169 19.03 -14.92 6.67
CA ASN A 169 20.31 -15.33 7.27
C ASN A 169 21.55 -14.68 6.61
N LYS A 170 21.50 -14.37 5.31
CA LYS A 170 22.61 -13.69 4.62
C LYS A 170 22.70 -12.22 5.00
N GLU A 171 21.57 -11.54 5.15
CA GLU A 171 21.48 -10.15 5.62
C GLU A 171 21.92 -10.03 7.08
N VAL A 172 21.46 -10.95 7.93
CA VAL A 172 21.88 -11.05 9.34
C VAL A 172 23.38 -11.28 9.45
N ALA A 173 23.94 -12.22 8.66
CA ALA A 173 25.38 -12.47 8.64
C ALA A 173 26.21 -11.27 8.17
N LYS A 174 25.66 -10.45 7.25
CA LYS A 174 26.26 -9.18 6.80
C LYS A 174 26.06 -8.03 7.78
N LYS A 175 25.34 -8.25 8.89
CA LYS A 175 24.93 -7.21 9.85
C LYS A 175 24.17 -6.06 9.17
N GLU A 176 23.33 -6.39 8.18
CA GLU A 176 22.40 -5.41 7.59
C GLU A 176 21.49 -4.82 8.66
N ILE A 177 21.16 -3.53 8.48
CA ILE A 177 20.31 -2.78 9.40
C ILE A 177 18.87 -2.86 8.89
N ASP A 178 17.94 -3.22 9.77
CA ASP A 178 16.51 -3.11 9.49
C ASP A 178 16.09 -1.64 9.57
N VAL A 179 15.68 -1.08 8.43
CA VAL A 179 15.27 0.33 8.29
C VAL A 179 13.76 0.49 8.16
N VAL A 180 12.98 -0.57 8.35
CA VAL A 180 11.51 -0.53 8.20
C VAL A 180 10.85 -0.91 9.52
N THR A 181 9.93 -0.07 9.97
CA THR A 181 9.17 -0.31 11.21
C THR A 181 7.68 -0.25 10.91
N ILE A 182 6.92 -1.25 11.38
CA ILE A 182 5.46 -1.31 11.24
C ILE A 182 4.87 -1.18 12.64
N PRO A 183 4.43 0.01 13.05
CA PRO A 183 3.77 0.20 14.33
C PRO A 183 2.35 -0.38 14.33
N GLY A 184 1.76 -0.66 13.16
CA GLY A 184 0.41 -1.19 13.04
C GLY A 184 -0.61 -0.18 12.54
N ASN A 185 -1.90 -0.52 12.62
CA ASN A 185 -3.02 0.31 12.13
C ASN A 185 -2.83 0.80 10.68
N GLY A 186 -2.33 -0.06 9.79
CA GLY A 186 -2.09 0.30 8.38
C GLY A 186 -0.88 1.22 8.15
N THR A 187 -0.12 1.57 9.19
CA THR A 187 1.01 2.48 9.10
C THR A 187 2.32 1.74 8.91
N LEU A 188 3.19 2.28 8.05
CA LEU A 188 4.56 1.81 7.84
C LEU A 188 5.54 2.99 7.85
N LEU A 189 6.65 2.84 8.57
CA LEU A 189 7.74 3.81 8.61
C LEU A 189 8.99 3.27 7.92
N VAL A 190 9.63 4.12 7.13
CA VAL A 190 10.96 3.90 6.56
C VAL A 190 11.94 4.90 7.16
N HIS A 191 12.97 4.40 7.81
CA HIS A 191 14.08 5.18 8.35
C HIS A 191 15.15 5.35 7.27
N GLU A 192 14.99 6.33 6.37
CA GLU A 192 15.94 6.55 5.27
C GLU A 192 17.27 7.13 5.82
N PRO A 193 18.39 6.39 5.77
CA PRO A 193 19.66 6.88 6.30
C PRO A 193 20.24 7.93 5.34
N LYS A 194 20.43 9.16 5.81
CA LYS A 194 20.99 10.26 5.01
C LYS A 194 22.20 10.87 5.68
N GLN A 195 22.97 11.59 4.86
CA GLN A 195 24.13 12.34 5.29
C GLN A 195 24.03 13.76 4.75
N LYS A 196 24.21 14.73 5.64
CA LYS A 196 24.29 16.15 5.28
C LYS A 196 25.63 16.47 4.61
N VAL A 197 25.74 17.67 4.03
CA VAL A 197 26.97 18.17 3.39
C VAL A 197 28.13 18.27 4.38
N ASP A 198 27.84 18.55 5.65
CA ASP A 198 28.82 18.59 6.76
C ASP A 198 29.20 17.20 7.29
N LEU A 199 28.81 16.13 6.58
CA LEU A 199 28.99 14.74 6.95
C LEU A 199 28.16 14.26 8.15
N THR A 200 27.27 15.10 8.72
CA THR A 200 26.37 14.70 9.81
C THR A 200 25.35 13.68 9.31
N LYS A 201 25.34 12.49 9.94
CA LYS A 201 24.36 11.44 9.69
C LYS A 201 23.03 11.76 10.36
N TYR A 202 21.92 11.54 9.66
CA TYR A 202 20.58 11.71 10.19
C TYR A 202 19.62 10.70 9.54
N LEU A 203 18.48 10.48 10.18
CA LEU A 203 17.39 9.67 9.62
C LEU A 203 16.32 10.59 9.06
N ASP A 204 15.88 10.29 7.84
CA ASP A 204 14.68 10.86 7.25
C ASP A 204 13.54 9.84 7.36
N ASN A 205 12.72 10.01 8.39
CA ASN A 205 11.64 9.09 8.73
C ASN A 205 10.41 9.38 7.87
N GLN A 206 10.18 8.57 6.85
CA GLN A 206 9.01 8.66 5.97
C GLN A 206 7.90 7.74 6.45
N VAL A 207 6.70 8.28 6.60
CA VAL A 207 5.50 7.56 7.03
C VAL A 207 4.60 7.31 5.82
N PHE A 208 4.10 6.08 5.69
CA PHE A 208 3.15 5.65 4.67
C PHE A 208 1.92 5.02 5.34
N HIS A 209 0.75 5.24 4.74
CA HIS A 209 -0.52 4.69 5.23
C HIS A 209 -1.14 3.79 4.16
N PHE A 210 -1.60 2.62 4.59
CA PHE A 210 -2.22 1.58 3.77
C PHE A 210 -3.44 1.02 4.50
N ASP A 211 -4.27 0.25 3.80
CA ASP A 211 -5.45 -0.39 4.43
C ASP A 211 -5.01 -1.40 5.50
N TYR A 212 -3.95 -2.15 5.21
CA TYR A 212 -3.34 -3.09 6.16
C TYR A 212 -1.81 -3.11 6.04
N SER A 213 -1.14 -3.20 7.19
CA SER A 213 0.31 -3.28 7.31
C SER A 213 0.71 -4.55 8.08
N PHE A 214 1.47 -5.43 7.43
CA PHE A 214 1.93 -6.71 7.99
C PHE A 214 3.42 -6.64 8.31
N ASP A 215 3.76 -6.89 9.58
CA ASP A 215 5.12 -6.93 10.10
C ASP A 215 5.87 -8.23 9.72
N GLU A 216 7.11 -8.35 10.17
CA GLU A 216 7.95 -9.52 9.95
C GLU A 216 7.44 -10.81 10.61
N SER A 217 6.57 -10.69 11.62
CA SER A 217 5.99 -11.84 12.34
C SER A 217 4.73 -12.39 11.66
N SER A 218 4.14 -11.60 10.75
CA SER A 218 2.90 -11.93 10.05
C SER A 218 3.02 -13.15 9.12
N THR A 219 2.20 -14.17 9.40
CA THR A 219 2.12 -15.41 8.62
C THR A 219 1.33 -15.23 7.31
N ASN A 220 1.49 -16.18 6.38
CA ASN A 220 0.71 -16.19 5.14
C ASN A 220 -0.80 -16.29 5.40
N ASP A 221 -1.23 -17.03 6.42
CA ASP A 221 -2.64 -17.14 6.82
C ASP A 221 -3.23 -15.80 7.26
N LEU A 222 -2.48 -15.02 8.04
CA LEU A 222 -2.90 -13.69 8.47
C LEU A 222 -3.01 -12.75 7.27
N VAL A 223 -1.97 -12.72 6.43
CA VAL A 223 -1.99 -11.91 5.20
C VAL A 223 -3.17 -12.30 4.32
N TYR A 224 -3.40 -13.60 4.09
CA TYR A 224 -4.49 -14.12 3.28
C TYR A 224 -5.87 -13.68 3.80
N ARG A 225 -6.08 -13.73 5.12
CA ARG A 225 -7.33 -13.37 5.78
C ARG A 225 -7.79 -11.95 5.47
N PHE A 226 -6.86 -10.99 5.46
CA PHE A 226 -7.16 -9.57 5.25
C PHE A 226 -7.06 -9.14 3.78
N THR A 227 -6.45 -9.95 2.91
CA THR A 227 -6.21 -9.60 1.49
C THR A 227 -7.11 -10.38 0.53
N ALA A 228 -6.81 -11.65 0.29
CA ALA A 228 -7.43 -12.46 -0.76
C ALA A 228 -8.69 -13.20 -0.30
N LYS A 229 -8.83 -13.53 0.99
CA LYS A 229 -10.01 -14.25 1.52
C LYS A 229 -11.33 -13.52 1.25
N PRO A 230 -11.47 -12.19 1.46
CA PRO A 230 -12.71 -11.46 1.15
C PRO A 230 -13.05 -11.48 -0.35
N LEU A 231 -12.03 -11.63 -1.21
CA LEU A 231 -12.22 -11.67 -2.66
C LEU A 231 -12.78 -13.00 -3.16
N VAL A 232 -12.62 -14.08 -2.39
CA VAL A 232 -13.26 -15.37 -2.70
C VAL A 232 -14.78 -15.20 -2.73
N GLN A 233 -15.35 -14.47 -1.77
CA GLN A 233 -16.78 -14.20 -1.74
C GLN A 233 -17.26 -13.50 -3.03
N THR A 234 -16.49 -12.52 -3.52
CA THR A 234 -16.80 -11.76 -4.74
C THR A 234 -17.04 -12.66 -5.96
N ILE A 235 -16.27 -13.73 -6.14
CA ILE A 235 -16.44 -14.62 -7.31
C ILE A 235 -17.67 -15.52 -7.21
N PHE A 236 -18.12 -15.84 -6.00
CA PHE A 236 -19.37 -16.58 -5.80
C PHE A 236 -20.58 -15.69 -6.03
N ASP A 237 -20.44 -14.39 -5.81
CA ASP A 237 -21.47 -13.38 -6.07
C ASP A 237 -21.49 -12.93 -7.55
N GLY A 238 -20.79 -13.65 -8.44
CA GLY A 238 -20.78 -13.39 -9.88
C GLY A 238 -19.79 -12.31 -10.32
N GLY A 239 -18.83 -11.97 -9.46
CA GLY A 239 -17.86 -10.89 -9.68
C GLY A 239 -16.49 -11.36 -10.14
N MET A 240 -15.66 -10.40 -10.56
CA MET A 240 -14.26 -10.61 -10.93
C MET A 240 -13.35 -10.13 -9.79
N ALA A 241 -12.50 -11.00 -9.27
CA ALA A 241 -11.55 -10.68 -8.21
C ALA A 241 -10.12 -10.73 -8.73
N THR A 242 -9.24 -9.85 -8.25
CA THR A 242 -7.81 -9.98 -8.49
C THR A 242 -6.95 -9.63 -7.30
N CYS A 243 -5.89 -10.41 -7.04
CA CYS A 243 -4.91 -10.13 -6.01
C CYS A 243 -3.51 -10.15 -6.62
N PHE A 244 -2.75 -9.07 -6.45
CA PHE A 244 -1.38 -8.93 -6.95
C PHE A 244 -0.36 -8.87 -5.83
N ALA A 245 0.73 -9.63 -5.93
CA ALA A 245 1.93 -9.40 -5.15
C ALA A 245 2.91 -8.53 -5.95
N TYR A 246 3.33 -7.39 -5.40
CA TYR A 246 4.22 -6.42 -6.04
C TYR A 246 5.41 -6.08 -5.15
N GLY A 247 6.59 -5.84 -5.72
CA GLY A 247 7.80 -5.47 -4.97
C GLY A 247 9.07 -6.00 -5.61
N GLN A 248 10.22 -5.69 -5.01
CA GLN A 248 11.54 -6.05 -5.58
C GLN A 248 11.76 -7.56 -5.60
N THR A 249 12.72 -8.04 -6.38
CA THR A 249 13.21 -9.41 -6.24
C THR A 249 13.74 -9.67 -4.83
N GLY A 250 13.38 -10.84 -4.28
CA GLY A 250 13.71 -11.23 -2.90
C GLY A 250 12.85 -10.60 -1.80
N SER A 251 11.83 -9.80 -2.13
CA SER A 251 10.92 -9.21 -1.12
C SER A 251 9.88 -10.19 -0.53
N GLY A 252 9.69 -11.37 -1.13
CA GLY A 252 8.76 -12.39 -0.63
C GLY A 252 7.46 -12.56 -1.44
N LYS A 253 7.35 -12.01 -2.66
CA LYS A 253 6.19 -12.19 -3.55
C LYS A 253 5.82 -13.66 -3.76
N THR A 254 6.74 -14.44 -4.33
CA THR A 254 6.51 -15.87 -4.62
C THR A 254 6.32 -16.69 -3.34
N HIS A 255 6.98 -16.34 -2.23
CA HIS A 255 6.75 -16.99 -0.93
C HIS A 255 5.31 -16.78 -0.44
N THR A 256 4.78 -15.58 -0.60
CA THR A 256 3.42 -15.24 -0.19
C THR A 256 2.39 -15.93 -1.08
N MET A 257 2.57 -15.84 -2.41
CA MET A 257 1.61 -16.37 -3.37
C MET A 257 1.67 -17.90 -3.47
N GLY A 258 2.88 -18.43 -3.63
CA GLY A 258 3.14 -19.84 -3.91
C GLY A 258 3.53 -20.69 -2.69
N GLY A 259 3.81 -20.11 -1.53
CA GLY A 259 4.15 -20.86 -0.30
C GLY A 259 5.64 -20.99 -0.01
N ASP A 260 5.95 -21.68 1.09
CA ASP A 260 7.29 -21.75 1.68
C ASP A 260 8.24 -22.60 0.83
N PHE A 261 9.52 -22.23 0.78
CA PHE A 261 10.56 -23.03 0.14
C PHE A 261 11.34 -23.82 1.20
N SER A 262 11.22 -25.14 1.23
CA SER A 262 12.09 -26.03 2.00
C SER A 262 13.19 -26.58 1.09
N GLY A 263 14.31 -25.88 1.00
CA GLY A 263 15.41 -26.21 0.09
C GLY A 263 15.00 -26.01 -1.38
N LYS A 264 14.99 -27.08 -2.18
CA LYS A 264 14.53 -27.05 -3.58
C LYS A 264 13.02 -27.35 -3.73
N SER A 265 12.37 -27.84 -2.68
CA SER A 265 10.93 -28.15 -2.71
C SER A 265 10.13 -26.96 -2.20
N GLN A 266 9.05 -26.63 -2.90
CA GLN A 266 8.13 -25.57 -2.52
C GLN A 266 6.90 -26.20 -1.87
N ASN A 267 6.65 -25.90 -0.60
CA ASN A 267 5.43 -26.30 0.09
C ASN A 267 4.28 -25.39 -0.34
N SER A 268 3.64 -25.78 -1.44
CA SER A 268 2.57 -25.01 -2.08
C SER A 268 1.32 -24.89 -1.21
N SER A 269 1.14 -25.75 -0.20
CA SER A 269 -0.05 -25.78 0.66
C SER A 269 -0.23 -24.54 1.54
N LYS A 270 0.86 -23.79 1.80
CA LYS A 270 0.87 -22.59 2.66
C LYS A 270 0.86 -21.26 1.89
N GLY A 271 0.77 -21.30 0.55
CA GLY A 271 0.66 -20.10 -0.27
C GLY A 271 -0.78 -19.59 -0.39
N ILE A 272 -0.94 -18.30 -0.69
CA ILE A 272 -2.26 -17.71 -0.98
C ILE A 272 -2.99 -18.48 -2.09
N TYR A 273 -2.29 -19.04 -3.08
CA TYR A 273 -2.90 -19.89 -4.11
C TYR A 273 -3.67 -21.08 -3.53
N ALA A 274 -3.06 -21.83 -2.60
CA ALA A 274 -3.68 -23.00 -1.99
C ALA A 274 -4.75 -22.61 -0.98
N LEU A 275 -4.51 -21.57 -0.16
CA LEU A 275 -5.47 -21.07 0.82
C LEU A 275 -6.76 -20.58 0.14
N ALA A 276 -6.63 -19.85 -0.97
CA ALA A 276 -7.78 -19.42 -1.77
C ALA A 276 -8.54 -20.62 -2.36
N ALA A 277 -7.83 -21.63 -2.88
CA ALA A 277 -8.46 -22.84 -3.41
C ALA A 277 -9.24 -23.59 -2.32
N GLN A 278 -8.66 -23.76 -1.12
CA GLN A 278 -9.32 -24.41 0.02
C GLN A 278 -10.62 -23.70 0.41
N ASP A 279 -10.60 -22.37 0.48
CA ASP A 279 -11.81 -21.58 0.78
C ASP A 279 -12.84 -21.68 -0.36
N VAL A 280 -12.43 -21.67 -1.63
CA VAL A 280 -13.34 -21.88 -2.76
C VAL A 280 -14.08 -23.21 -2.63
N PHE A 281 -13.38 -24.31 -2.38
CA PHE A 281 -14.03 -25.62 -2.19
C PHE A 281 -14.87 -25.68 -0.91
N THR A 282 -14.51 -24.93 0.13
CA THR A 282 -15.32 -24.79 1.33
C THR A 282 -16.63 -24.06 1.04
N LEU A 283 -16.59 -22.96 0.27
CA LEU A 283 -17.78 -22.21 -0.14
C LEU A 283 -18.67 -23.02 -1.09
N LEU A 284 -18.10 -23.79 -2.03
CA LEU A 284 -18.89 -24.67 -2.92
C LEU A 284 -19.76 -25.67 -2.14
N LYS A 285 -19.28 -26.15 -0.99
CA LYS A 285 -20.02 -27.08 -0.12
C LYS A 285 -21.12 -26.39 0.70
N GLN A 286 -21.13 -25.07 0.81
CA GLN A 286 -22.17 -24.36 1.55
C GLN A 286 -23.52 -24.44 0.84
N ARG A 287 -24.61 -24.61 1.59
CA ARG A 287 -25.97 -24.78 1.05
C ARG A 287 -26.40 -23.65 0.10
N ARG A 288 -25.94 -22.42 0.34
CA ARG A 288 -26.23 -21.24 -0.51
C ARG A 288 -25.67 -21.38 -1.93
N TYR A 289 -24.53 -22.06 -2.11
CA TYR A 289 -23.84 -22.17 -3.39
C TYR A 289 -23.97 -23.55 -4.03
N SER A 290 -24.17 -24.60 -3.23
CA SER A 290 -24.39 -25.96 -3.74
C SER A 290 -25.60 -26.07 -4.68
N SER A 291 -26.62 -25.22 -4.51
CA SER A 291 -27.79 -25.18 -5.40
C SER A 291 -27.54 -24.47 -6.75
N GLN A 292 -26.40 -23.80 -6.91
CA GLN A 292 -26.11 -23.01 -8.10
C GLN A 292 -25.40 -23.78 -9.22
N ASP A 293 -25.01 -25.03 -8.98
CA ASP A 293 -24.33 -25.91 -9.94
C ASP A 293 -23.08 -25.24 -10.56
N LEU A 294 -22.19 -24.77 -9.67
CA LEU A 294 -20.94 -24.10 -10.04
C LEU A 294 -19.82 -25.14 -10.21
N CYS A 295 -19.22 -25.15 -11.40
CA CYS A 295 -18.08 -25.99 -11.73
C CYS A 295 -16.77 -25.17 -11.64
N PRO A 296 -15.83 -25.54 -10.77
CA PRO A 296 -14.54 -24.87 -10.65
C PRO A 296 -13.53 -25.37 -11.71
N TYR A 297 -12.82 -24.42 -12.30
CA TYR A 297 -11.72 -24.63 -13.23
C TYR A 297 -10.50 -23.83 -12.79
N VAL A 298 -9.31 -24.31 -13.14
CA VAL A 298 -8.04 -23.64 -12.86
C VAL A 298 -7.25 -23.45 -14.15
N THR A 299 -6.64 -22.28 -14.30
CA THR A 299 -5.63 -21.99 -15.32
C THR A 299 -4.36 -21.51 -14.64
N PHE A 300 -3.20 -21.81 -15.23
CA PHE A 300 -1.94 -21.26 -14.74
C PHE A 300 -1.03 -20.94 -15.93
N PHE A 301 -0.63 -19.68 -16.06
CA PHE A 301 0.21 -19.23 -17.16
C PHE A 301 1.20 -18.16 -16.70
N GLU A 302 2.25 -17.95 -17.49
CA GLU A 302 3.22 -16.88 -17.29
C GLU A 302 3.24 -15.90 -18.46
N ILE A 303 3.50 -14.63 -18.15
CA ILE A 303 3.81 -13.59 -19.12
C ILE A 303 5.31 -13.30 -19.01
N TYR A 304 6.03 -13.63 -20.07
CA TYR A 304 7.48 -13.48 -20.15
C TYR A 304 7.85 -12.83 -21.49
N ASN A 305 8.60 -11.73 -21.42
CA ASN A 305 9.06 -10.97 -22.58
C ASN A 305 7.92 -10.64 -23.59
N GLY A 306 6.80 -10.13 -23.06
CA GLY A 306 5.65 -9.72 -23.87
C GLY A 306 4.86 -10.87 -24.51
N LYS A 307 5.16 -12.12 -24.15
CA LYS A 307 4.50 -13.34 -24.65
C LYS A 307 3.85 -14.09 -23.50
N VAL A 308 2.78 -14.82 -23.80
CA VAL A 308 2.04 -15.63 -22.82
C VAL A 308 2.37 -17.10 -23.04
N PHE A 309 2.62 -17.83 -21.96
CA PHE A 309 2.97 -19.25 -21.97
C PHE A 309 2.13 -20.02 -20.94
N ASP A 310 1.50 -21.10 -21.37
CA ASP A 310 0.70 -21.97 -20.50
C ASP A 310 1.61 -22.84 -19.62
N LEU A 311 1.53 -22.69 -18.29
CA LEU A 311 2.36 -23.46 -17.36
C LEU A 311 1.80 -24.87 -17.11
N LEU A 312 0.51 -25.12 -17.38
CA LEU A 312 -0.11 -26.44 -17.29
C LEU A 312 0.10 -27.24 -18.58
N ASN A 313 0.36 -26.55 -19.69
CA ASN A 313 0.62 -27.16 -20.99
C ASN A 313 2.09 -26.97 -21.45
N LYS A 314 3.05 -27.29 -20.59
CA LYS A 314 4.50 -27.35 -20.91
C LYS A 314 5.06 -26.09 -21.58
N LYS A 315 4.66 -24.90 -21.13
CA LYS A 315 5.00 -23.58 -21.72
C LYS A 315 4.56 -23.43 -23.18
N ALA A 316 3.41 -23.98 -23.56
CA ALA A 316 2.82 -23.72 -24.86
C ALA A 316 2.58 -22.22 -25.03
N LYS A 317 3.11 -21.64 -26.12
CA LYS A 317 2.96 -20.21 -26.41
C LYS A 317 1.53 -19.90 -26.84
N LEU A 318 0.90 -18.95 -26.15
CA LEU A 318 -0.48 -18.55 -26.38
C LEU A 318 -0.59 -17.21 -27.10
N ARG A 319 -1.74 -16.96 -27.73
CA ARG A 319 -2.08 -15.69 -28.36
C ARG A 319 -3.12 -14.96 -27.52
N VAL A 320 -2.91 -13.66 -27.32
CA VAL A 320 -3.89 -12.78 -26.64
C VAL A 320 -4.58 -11.96 -27.71
N LEU A 321 -5.88 -12.19 -27.87
CA LEU A 321 -6.75 -11.50 -28.83
C LEU A 321 -7.82 -10.69 -28.09
N GLU A 322 -8.36 -9.68 -28.75
CA GLU A 322 -9.45 -8.85 -28.26
C GLU A 322 -10.59 -8.94 -29.28
N ASP A 323 -11.82 -9.16 -28.83
CA ASP A 323 -13.00 -9.26 -29.70
C ASP A 323 -13.64 -7.88 -29.95
N GLU A 324 -14.71 -7.86 -30.76
CA GLU A 324 -15.46 -6.63 -31.10
C GLU A 324 -16.11 -5.96 -29.86
N LYS A 325 -16.33 -6.72 -28.78
CA LYS A 325 -16.85 -6.24 -27.51
C LYS A 325 -15.75 -5.81 -26.54
N GLN A 326 -14.51 -5.72 -27.02
CA GLN A 326 -13.31 -5.41 -26.23
C GLN A 326 -13.02 -6.42 -25.12
N GLN A 327 -13.55 -7.64 -25.20
CA GLN A 327 -13.21 -8.73 -24.27
C GLN A 327 -11.89 -9.37 -24.71
N VAL A 328 -10.97 -9.50 -23.76
CA VAL A 328 -9.65 -10.08 -24.03
C VAL A 328 -9.70 -11.58 -23.77
N GLN A 329 -9.31 -12.37 -24.78
CA GLN A 329 -9.26 -13.82 -24.70
C GLN A 329 -7.83 -14.34 -24.93
N VAL A 330 -7.40 -15.25 -24.08
CA VAL A 330 -6.13 -15.96 -24.23
C VAL A 330 -6.40 -17.27 -24.97
N VAL A 331 -6.19 -17.26 -26.29
CA VAL A 331 -6.53 -18.38 -27.17
C VAL A 331 -5.57 -19.53 -26.93
N GLY A 332 -6.15 -20.71 -26.64
CA GLY A 332 -5.43 -21.95 -26.39
C GLY A 332 -5.02 -22.17 -24.93
N LEU A 333 -5.44 -21.30 -24.01
CA LEU A 333 -5.23 -21.50 -22.57
C LEU A 333 -6.03 -22.71 -22.07
N GLN A 334 -5.37 -23.66 -21.40
CA GLN A 334 -6.06 -24.83 -20.86
C GLN A 334 -6.79 -24.50 -19.56
N GLU A 335 -8.11 -24.70 -19.56
CA GLU A 335 -8.95 -24.68 -18.36
C GLU A 335 -9.08 -26.10 -17.81
N MET A 336 -8.40 -26.38 -16.69
CA MET A 336 -8.42 -27.68 -16.05
C MET A 336 -9.56 -27.74 -15.04
N TYR A 337 -10.51 -28.65 -15.24
CA TYR A 337 -11.53 -28.94 -14.24
C TYR A 337 -10.87 -29.53 -12.99
N VAL A 338 -11.32 -29.10 -11.81
CA VAL A 338 -10.77 -29.54 -10.52
C VAL A 338 -11.90 -30.01 -9.60
N SER A 339 -11.69 -31.12 -8.89
CA SER A 339 -12.74 -31.72 -8.04
C SER A 339 -12.55 -31.44 -6.55
N CYS A 340 -11.31 -31.16 -6.13
CA CYS A 340 -10.96 -30.83 -4.76
C CYS A 340 -9.76 -29.86 -4.68
N ALA A 341 -9.46 -29.37 -3.48
CA ALA A 341 -8.37 -28.42 -3.26
C ALA A 341 -6.99 -29.04 -3.55
N GLU A 342 -6.83 -30.33 -3.29
CA GLU A 342 -5.61 -31.09 -3.55
C GLU A 342 -5.28 -31.17 -5.05
N ASP A 343 -6.30 -31.21 -5.92
CA ASP A 343 -6.08 -31.14 -7.37
C ASP A 343 -5.47 -29.79 -7.76
N VAL A 344 -5.94 -28.70 -7.17
CA VAL A 344 -5.38 -27.35 -7.40
C VAL A 344 -3.94 -27.25 -6.92
N ILE A 345 -3.63 -27.82 -5.75
CA ILE A 345 -2.26 -27.85 -5.21
C ILE A 345 -1.31 -28.58 -6.17
N LYS A 346 -1.72 -29.74 -6.72
CA LYS A 346 -0.92 -30.46 -7.74
C LYS A 346 -0.68 -29.60 -8.99
N MET A 347 -1.69 -28.86 -9.45
CA MET A 347 -1.54 -27.96 -10.60
C MET A 347 -0.59 -26.79 -10.30
N ILE A 348 -0.63 -26.25 -9.07
CA ILE A 348 0.31 -25.20 -8.62
C ILE A 348 1.74 -25.74 -8.61
N GLU A 349 1.96 -26.94 -8.07
CA GLU A 349 3.27 -27.59 -8.03
C GLU A 349 3.81 -27.84 -9.44
N MET A 350 2.97 -28.39 -10.33
CA MET A 350 3.31 -28.63 -11.73
C MET A 350 3.67 -27.32 -12.46
N GLY A 351 2.84 -26.29 -12.33
CA GLY A 351 3.08 -25.00 -12.98
C GLY A 351 4.30 -24.28 -12.40
N SER A 352 4.55 -24.38 -11.09
CA SER A 352 5.72 -23.79 -10.43
C SER A 352 7.02 -24.49 -10.84
N ALA A 353 7.00 -25.82 -10.96
CA ALA A 353 8.11 -26.58 -11.51
C ALA A 353 8.38 -26.22 -12.98
N CYS A 354 7.31 -26.10 -13.79
CA CYS A 354 7.41 -25.67 -15.18
C CYS A 354 7.98 -24.25 -15.30
N ARG A 355 7.55 -23.31 -14.44
CA ARG A 355 8.11 -21.95 -14.39
C ARG A 355 9.61 -21.96 -14.10
N THR A 356 10.06 -22.83 -13.21
CA THR A 356 11.44 -22.94 -12.72
C THR A 356 12.39 -23.67 -13.69
N SER A 357 11.89 -24.57 -14.54
CA SER A 357 12.73 -25.40 -15.43
C SER A 357 13.52 -24.62 -16.51
N GLY A 358 13.27 -23.33 -16.68
CA GLY A 358 14.04 -22.43 -17.55
C GLY A 358 15.21 -21.70 -16.88
N GLN A 359 15.55 -22.02 -15.63
CA GLN A 359 16.62 -21.35 -14.89
C GLN A 359 18.01 -21.74 -15.37
N THR A 360 18.76 -20.79 -15.92
CA THR A 360 20.22 -20.85 -15.94
C THR A 360 20.75 -20.33 -14.60
N SER A 361 21.95 -20.76 -14.18
CA SER A 361 22.59 -20.39 -12.89
C SER A 361 22.70 -18.88 -12.63
N ALA A 362 22.54 -18.04 -13.66
CA ALA A 362 22.54 -16.58 -13.58
C ALA A 362 21.14 -15.93 -13.46
N ASN A 363 20.05 -16.66 -13.74
CA ASN A 363 18.72 -16.09 -13.94
C ASN A 363 17.66 -16.81 -13.08
N ALA A 364 17.34 -16.25 -11.91
CA ALA A 364 16.19 -16.72 -11.13
C ALA A 364 14.87 -16.36 -11.87
N ASN A 365 14.36 -17.27 -12.70
CA ASN A 365 13.26 -17.01 -13.64
C ASN A 365 11.97 -16.44 -12.99
N SER A 366 11.70 -16.74 -11.71
CA SER A 366 10.54 -16.19 -10.99
C SER A 366 10.59 -14.66 -10.80
N SER A 367 11.78 -14.04 -10.89
CA SER A 367 11.93 -12.59 -10.87
C SER A 367 11.57 -11.89 -12.19
N ARG A 368 11.49 -12.64 -13.29
CA ARG A 368 11.45 -12.06 -14.65
C ARG A 368 10.20 -12.38 -15.47
N SER A 369 9.33 -13.26 -14.96
CA SER A 369 8.01 -13.52 -15.53
C SER A 369 6.92 -13.21 -14.51
N HIS A 370 5.79 -12.67 -15.00
CA HIS A 370 4.57 -12.55 -14.20
C HIS A 370 3.84 -13.89 -14.25
N ALA A 371 3.52 -14.48 -13.10
CA ALA A 371 2.73 -15.71 -13.05
C ALA A 371 1.29 -15.39 -12.62
N ILE A 372 0.32 -15.95 -13.34
CA ILE A 372 -1.10 -15.72 -13.12
C ILE A 372 -1.78 -17.08 -12.97
N LEU A 373 -2.24 -17.36 -11.74
CA LEU A 373 -3.13 -18.49 -11.45
C LEU A 373 -4.57 -17.95 -11.44
N GLN A 374 -5.47 -18.56 -12.20
CA GLN A 374 -6.88 -18.18 -12.16
C GLN A 374 -7.72 -19.33 -11.64
N VAL A 375 -8.63 -19.00 -10.72
CA VAL A 375 -9.72 -19.89 -10.31
C VAL A 375 -11.00 -19.35 -10.96
N ILE A 376 -11.62 -20.17 -11.81
CA ILE A 376 -12.77 -19.79 -12.62
C ILE A 376 -13.96 -20.63 -12.17
N LEU A 377 -15.07 -19.98 -11.85
CA LEU A 377 -16.34 -20.65 -11.59
C LEU A 377 -17.21 -20.52 -12.83
N ARG A 378 -17.68 -21.66 -13.35
CA ARG A 378 -18.62 -21.71 -14.47
C ARG A 378 -19.97 -22.24 -14.01
N LYS A 379 -21.06 -21.66 -14.53
CA LYS A 379 -22.43 -22.13 -14.35
C LYS A 379 -22.98 -22.50 -15.71
N ARG A 380 -23.33 -23.78 -15.92
CA ARG A 380 -23.82 -24.27 -17.23
C ARG A 380 -22.91 -23.84 -18.40
N ASN A 381 -21.60 -24.00 -18.19
CA ASN A 381 -20.52 -23.60 -19.12
C ASN A 381 -20.34 -22.08 -19.35
N GLN A 382 -21.17 -21.22 -18.76
CA GLN A 382 -20.99 -19.76 -18.78
C GLN A 382 -20.09 -19.31 -17.63
N LEU A 383 -19.28 -18.26 -17.86
CA LEU A 383 -18.45 -17.65 -16.83
C LEU A 383 -19.35 -17.03 -15.74
N HIS A 384 -19.20 -17.49 -14.50
CA HIS A 384 -19.89 -16.94 -13.34
C HIS A 384 -18.96 -15.99 -12.56
N GLY A 385 -17.76 -16.46 -12.21
CA GLY A 385 -16.79 -15.68 -11.44
C GLY A 385 -15.35 -16.06 -11.80
N LYS A 386 -14.42 -15.14 -11.63
CA LYS A 386 -13.00 -15.33 -11.96
C LYS A 386 -12.15 -14.66 -10.89
N PHE A 387 -11.31 -15.45 -10.21
CA PHE A 387 -10.33 -14.94 -9.27
C PHE A 387 -8.93 -15.09 -9.88
N SER A 388 -8.29 -13.97 -10.21
CA SER A 388 -6.91 -13.97 -10.69
C SER A 388 -5.95 -13.68 -9.51
N LEU A 389 -5.04 -14.61 -9.26
CA LEU A 389 -3.98 -14.49 -8.25
C LEU A 389 -2.66 -14.32 -9.01
N VAL A 390 -1.97 -13.21 -8.77
CA VAL A 390 -0.88 -12.76 -9.64
C VAL A 390 0.41 -12.53 -8.82
N ASP A 391 1.46 -13.25 -9.20
CA ASP A 391 2.83 -13.05 -8.72
C ASP A 391 3.61 -12.26 -9.78
N LEU A 392 3.74 -10.95 -9.56
CA LEU A 392 4.42 -10.06 -10.51
C LEU A 392 5.94 -10.29 -10.50
N ALA A 393 6.59 -9.95 -11.60
CA ALA A 393 8.04 -9.85 -11.69
C ALA A 393 8.60 -8.78 -10.72
N GLY A 394 9.90 -8.83 -10.46
CA GLY A 394 10.61 -7.83 -9.67
C GLY A 394 10.54 -6.43 -10.30
N ASN A 395 10.48 -5.38 -9.47
CA ASN A 395 10.44 -3.98 -9.91
C ASN A 395 11.81 -3.28 -9.85
N GLU A 396 12.91 -4.04 -9.75
CA GLU A 396 14.28 -3.52 -9.83
C GLU A 396 14.61 -2.85 -11.18
N ARG A 397 15.63 -1.99 -11.19
CA ARG A 397 16.01 -1.18 -12.35
C ARG A 397 17.03 -1.94 -13.20
N GLY A 398 17.08 -1.60 -14.50
CA GLY A 398 18.05 -2.19 -15.44
C GLY A 398 19.51 -1.88 -15.10
N THR A 399 19.78 -0.84 -14.30
CA THR A 399 21.12 -0.50 -13.80
C THR A 399 21.65 -1.50 -12.78
N ASP A 400 20.77 -2.29 -12.19
CA ASP A 400 21.09 -3.21 -11.09
C ASP A 400 21.49 -4.59 -11.60
N VAL A 401 21.33 -4.79 -12.91
CA VAL A 401 21.72 -6.01 -13.62
C VAL A 401 23.22 -5.96 -13.87
N SER A 402 23.99 -6.76 -13.12
CA SER A 402 25.44 -6.85 -13.24
C SER A 402 25.93 -7.44 -14.59
N SER A 403 25.04 -8.03 -15.38
CA SER A 403 25.34 -8.63 -16.68
C SER A 403 24.92 -7.70 -17.82
N ASN A 404 25.87 -7.33 -18.68
CA ASN A 404 25.63 -6.60 -19.93
C ASN A 404 24.98 -7.46 -21.03
N ASP A 405 24.28 -8.53 -20.66
CA ASP A 405 23.62 -9.40 -21.61
C ASP A 405 22.40 -8.69 -22.22
N ARG A 406 22.38 -8.61 -23.55
CA ARG A 406 21.33 -7.94 -24.32
C ARG A 406 19.95 -8.54 -24.03
N GLN A 407 19.88 -9.85 -23.82
CA GLN A 407 18.61 -10.51 -23.53
C GLN A 407 18.06 -10.09 -22.16
N THR A 408 18.92 -10.04 -21.14
CA THR A 408 18.54 -9.58 -19.79
C THR A 408 18.08 -8.11 -19.78
N LEU A 409 18.67 -7.24 -20.60
CA LEU A 409 18.23 -5.85 -20.76
C LEU A 409 16.83 -5.74 -21.38
N VAL A 410 16.55 -6.55 -22.42
CA VAL A 410 15.22 -6.60 -23.06
C VAL A 410 14.16 -7.11 -22.09
N GLU A 411 14.48 -8.15 -21.32
CA GLU A 411 13.61 -8.67 -20.25
C GLU A 411 13.27 -7.58 -19.23
N THR A 412 14.28 -6.86 -18.74
CA THR A 412 14.11 -5.81 -17.73
C THR A 412 13.29 -4.64 -18.26
N ALA A 413 13.49 -4.26 -19.54
CA ALA A 413 12.70 -3.23 -20.19
C ALA A 413 11.22 -3.63 -20.29
N GLU A 414 10.93 -4.88 -20.63
CA GLU A 414 9.56 -5.37 -20.78
C GLU A 414 8.84 -5.52 -19.42
N ILE A 415 9.56 -5.95 -18.38
CA ILE A 415 9.04 -5.97 -17.00
C ILE A 415 8.63 -4.55 -16.59
N ASN A 416 9.52 -3.58 -16.75
CA ASN A 416 9.23 -2.19 -16.41
C ASN A 416 8.09 -1.60 -17.24
N ARG A 417 8.01 -1.90 -18.54
CA ARG A 417 6.87 -1.51 -19.40
C ARG A 417 5.56 -2.07 -18.86
N SER A 418 5.53 -3.34 -18.49
CA SER A 418 4.31 -3.99 -17.97
C SER A 418 3.85 -3.43 -16.63
N LEU A 419 4.77 -3.14 -15.71
CA LEU A 419 4.47 -2.53 -14.41
C LEU A 419 4.05 -1.07 -14.55
N LEU A 420 4.68 -0.29 -15.44
CA LEU A 420 4.27 1.08 -15.74
C LEU A 420 2.87 1.13 -16.35
N ALA A 421 2.56 0.22 -17.27
CA ALA A 421 1.23 0.10 -17.85
C ALA A 421 0.17 -0.22 -16.76
N LEU A 422 0.49 -1.12 -15.83
CA LEU A 422 -0.40 -1.47 -14.72
C LEU A 422 -0.69 -0.26 -13.82
N LYS A 423 0.37 0.51 -13.49
CA LYS A 423 0.26 1.76 -12.73
C LYS A 423 -0.69 2.73 -13.39
N GLU A 424 -0.52 2.92 -14.70
CA GLU A 424 -1.28 3.90 -15.46
C GLU A 424 -2.75 3.48 -15.63
N CYS A 425 -3.01 2.17 -15.77
CA CYS A 425 -4.37 1.64 -15.81
C CYS A 425 -5.11 1.91 -14.50
N ILE A 426 -4.45 1.67 -13.36
CA ILE A 426 -5.07 1.84 -12.05
C ILE A 426 -5.23 3.31 -11.70
N ARG A 427 -4.24 4.15 -12.01
CA ARG A 427 -4.37 5.61 -11.89
C ARG A 427 -5.54 6.16 -12.70
N SER A 428 -5.68 5.69 -13.94
CA SER A 428 -6.78 6.12 -14.83
C SER A 428 -8.14 5.64 -14.34
N LEU A 429 -8.20 4.44 -13.73
CA LEU A 429 -9.40 3.90 -13.09
C LEU A 429 -9.80 4.72 -11.86
N GLY A 430 -8.83 5.14 -11.04
CA GLY A 430 -9.08 5.99 -9.87
C GLY A 430 -9.54 7.41 -10.21
N MET A 431 -9.23 7.90 -11.41
CA MET A 431 -9.67 9.22 -11.91
C MET A 431 -10.93 9.14 -12.77
N ASP A 432 -11.59 7.98 -12.87
CA ASP A 432 -12.73 7.74 -13.76
C ASP A 432 -12.51 8.25 -15.20
N SER A 433 -11.29 8.06 -15.72
CA SER A 433 -10.94 8.49 -17.07
C SER A 433 -11.74 7.72 -18.12
N HIS A 434 -12.25 8.43 -19.13
CA HIS A 434 -12.97 7.82 -20.26
C HIS A 434 -12.16 6.77 -21.03
N HIS A 435 -10.83 6.91 -21.08
CA HIS A 435 -9.95 5.96 -21.74
C HIS A 435 -8.89 5.44 -20.78
N ILE A 436 -8.89 4.13 -20.54
CA ILE A 436 -7.91 3.41 -19.72
C ILE A 436 -6.98 2.62 -20.66
N PRO A 437 -5.65 2.81 -20.60
CA PRO A 437 -4.72 2.30 -21.61
C PRO A 437 -4.33 0.82 -21.41
N PHE A 438 -5.31 -0.09 -21.39
CA PHE A 438 -5.09 -1.54 -21.20
C PHE A 438 -4.25 -2.21 -22.29
N ARG A 439 -4.05 -1.56 -23.45
CA ARG A 439 -3.28 -2.15 -24.56
C ARG A 439 -1.76 -2.00 -24.41
N MET A 440 -1.28 -1.25 -23.42
CA MET A 440 0.14 -0.92 -23.24
C MET A 440 1.02 -2.12 -22.86
N SER A 441 0.45 -3.19 -22.30
CA SER A 441 1.19 -4.42 -22.00
C SER A 441 0.29 -5.65 -22.06
N LYS A 442 0.84 -6.84 -22.32
CA LYS A 442 0.06 -8.08 -22.27
C LYS A 442 -0.53 -8.37 -20.89
N LEU A 443 0.16 -7.95 -19.82
CA LEU A 443 -0.33 -8.05 -18.45
C LEU A 443 -1.64 -7.27 -18.27
N THR A 444 -1.65 -5.99 -18.66
CA THR A 444 -2.84 -5.13 -18.55
C THR A 444 -3.96 -5.54 -19.49
N GLN A 445 -3.64 -6.08 -20.67
CA GLN A 445 -4.65 -6.66 -21.58
C GLN A 445 -5.37 -7.84 -20.92
N VAL A 446 -4.61 -8.80 -20.38
CA VAL A 446 -5.19 -10.02 -19.76
C VAL A 446 -6.00 -9.70 -18.50
N LEU A 447 -5.62 -8.66 -17.76
CA LEU A 447 -6.28 -8.26 -16.52
C LEU A 447 -7.41 -7.24 -16.72
N ARG A 448 -7.72 -6.85 -17.97
CA ARG A 448 -8.71 -5.82 -18.29
C ARG A 448 -10.05 -6.05 -17.59
N ASP A 449 -10.58 -7.28 -17.69
CA ASP A 449 -11.88 -7.64 -17.11
C ASP A 449 -11.92 -7.46 -15.58
N SER A 450 -10.77 -7.61 -14.93
CA SER A 450 -10.61 -7.48 -13.48
C SER A 450 -10.57 -6.03 -12.99
N PHE A 451 -10.58 -5.04 -13.89
CA PHE A 451 -10.56 -3.62 -13.52
C PHE A 451 -11.83 -2.90 -13.95
N ILE A 452 -12.39 -3.24 -15.11
CA ILE A 452 -13.57 -2.55 -15.68
C ILE A 452 -14.89 -3.08 -15.13
N GLY A 453 -14.95 -4.34 -14.66
CA GLY A 453 -16.22 -4.94 -14.22
C GLY A 453 -16.89 -4.18 -13.07
N GLU A 454 -18.21 -3.96 -13.17
CA GLU A 454 -19.03 -3.30 -12.13
C GLU A 454 -18.93 -4.04 -10.79
N ASN A 455 -18.96 -5.38 -10.83
CA ASN A 455 -18.73 -6.25 -9.67
C ASN A 455 -17.28 -6.76 -9.66
N SER A 456 -16.31 -5.83 -9.69
CA SER A 456 -14.90 -6.18 -9.63
C SER A 456 -14.18 -5.59 -8.43
N ARG A 457 -13.37 -6.43 -7.78
CA ARG A 457 -12.56 -6.06 -6.61
C ARG A 457 -11.10 -6.47 -6.81
N THR A 458 -10.21 -5.60 -6.38
CA THR A 458 -8.76 -5.80 -6.51
C THR A 458 -8.07 -5.64 -5.16
N CYS A 459 -7.08 -6.48 -4.88
CA CYS A 459 -6.15 -6.33 -3.77
C CYS A 459 -4.72 -6.25 -4.29
N MET A 460 -3.93 -5.32 -3.78
CA MET A 460 -2.50 -5.21 -4.03
C MET A 460 -1.75 -5.45 -2.72
N ILE A 461 -0.79 -6.37 -2.73
CA ILE A 461 0.10 -6.63 -1.60
C ILE A 461 1.51 -6.18 -1.99
N ALA A 462 1.92 -5.03 -1.47
CA ALA A 462 3.26 -4.47 -1.62
C ALA A 462 4.24 -5.18 -0.67
N MET A 463 5.21 -5.89 -1.21
CA MET A 463 6.22 -6.65 -0.48
C MET A 463 7.49 -5.80 -0.36
N VAL A 464 7.97 -5.61 0.87
CA VAL A 464 9.16 -4.78 1.13
C VAL A 464 10.26 -5.57 1.83
N SER A 465 11.50 -5.28 1.45
CA SER A 465 12.70 -5.80 2.12
C SER A 465 13.11 -4.84 3.24
N PRO A 466 13.38 -5.34 4.46
CA PRO A 466 13.72 -4.48 5.60
C PRO A 466 15.15 -3.91 5.57
N GLY A 467 16.06 -4.54 4.82
CA GLY A 467 17.47 -4.18 4.86
C GLY A 467 17.79 -2.79 4.30
N MET A 468 18.74 -2.11 4.94
CA MET A 468 19.23 -0.78 4.54
C MET A 468 19.74 -0.74 3.09
N ALA A 469 20.42 -1.78 2.63
CA ALA A 469 20.86 -1.87 1.22
C ALA A 469 19.68 -1.90 0.21
N SER A 470 18.47 -2.22 0.67
CA SER A 470 17.25 -2.24 -0.13
C SER A 470 16.36 -0.99 0.04
N CYS A 471 16.81 0.02 0.80
CA CYS A 471 15.98 1.17 1.18
C CYS A 471 15.37 1.89 -0.04
N ASP A 472 16.16 2.14 -1.08
CA ASP A 472 15.69 2.80 -2.32
C ASP A 472 14.60 1.99 -3.04
N TYR A 473 14.74 0.67 -3.11
CA TYR A 473 13.74 -0.21 -3.73
C TYR A 473 12.46 -0.28 -2.91
N THR A 474 12.60 -0.31 -1.57
CA THR A 474 11.47 -0.24 -0.64
C THR A 474 10.72 1.07 -0.81
N LEU A 475 11.40 2.22 -0.82
CA LEU A 475 10.77 3.53 -1.06
C LEU A 475 10.08 3.62 -2.43
N ASN A 476 10.70 3.08 -3.48
CA ASN A 476 10.07 3.02 -4.80
C ASN A 476 8.79 2.18 -4.80
N THR A 477 8.81 1.05 -4.09
CA THR A 477 7.65 0.15 -3.95
C THR A 477 6.52 0.81 -3.16
N LEU A 478 6.86 1.48 -2.06
CA LEU A 478 5.90 2.18 -1.20
C LEU A 478 5.29 3.39 -1.90
N ARG A 479 6.09 4.25 -2.55
CA ARG A 479 5.59 5.38 -3.37
C ARG A 479 4.77 4.94 -4.58
N TYR A 480 4.95 3.69 -5.01
CA TYR A 480 4.10 3.10 -6.02
C TYR A 480 2.74 2.72 -5.42
N ALA A 481 2.73 1.98 -4.31
CA ALA A 481 1.52 1.57 -3.61
C ALA A 481 0.72 2.76 -3.03
N ASP A 482 1.39 3.80 -2.53
CA ASP A 482 0.76 5.00 -1.98
C ASP A 482 -0.05 5.78 -3.04
N ARG A 483 0.39 5.74 -4.31
CA ARG A 483 -0.42 6.31 -5.40
C ARG A 483 -1.69 5.49 -5.69
N TYR A 484 -1.72 4.22 -5.28
CA TYR A 484 -2.90 3.37 -5.41
C TYR A 484 -3.93 3.69 -4.33
N THR A 485 -3.49 3.98 -3.09
CA THR A 485 -4.38 4.38 -1.98
C THR A 485 -4.96 5.78 -2.20
N GLN A 486 -4.14 6.75 -2.63
CA GLN A 486 -4.59 8.12 -2.88
C GLN A 486 -5.70 8.21 -3.95
N SER A 487 -5.77 7.25 -4.88
CA SER A 487 -6.82 7.17 -5.90
C SER A 487 -8.25 6.99 -5.31
N HIS A 488 -8.39 6.66 -4.02
CA HIS A 488 -9.67 6.56 -3.32
C HIS A 488 -10.00 7.74 -2.42
N GLU A 489 -9.00 8.49 -1.94
CA GLU A 489 -9.21 9.62 -1.02
C GLU A 489 -9.63 10.93 -1.70
N TRP A 490 -9.41 11.07 -3.02
CA TRP A 490 -9.86 12.25 -3.76
C TRP A 490 -11.39 12.44 -3.68
N ILE A 491 -12.16 11.35 -3.67
CA ILE A 491 -13.63 11.41 -3.58
C ILE A 491 -14.07 11.83 -2.17
N VAL A 492 -13.44 11.34 -1.11
CA VAL A 492 -13.82 11.67 0.28
C VAL A 492 -13.43 13.10 0.65
N THR A 493 -12.26 13.56 0.19
CA THR A 493 -11.81 14.95 0.42
C THR A 493 -12.67 15.94 -0.35
N ILE A 494 -13.05 15.63 -1.59
CA ILE A 494 -13.97 16.44 -2.39
C ILE A 494 -15.40 16.39 -1.80
N LEU A 495 -15.91 15.23 -1.36
CA LEU A 495 -17.22 15.13 -0.74
C LEU A 495 -17.30 15.84 0.62
N LEU A 496 -16.23 15.83 1.44
CA LEU A 496 -16.16 16.60 2.68
C LEU A 496 -16.16 18.11 2.41
N LEU A 497 -15.51 18.55 1.32
CA LEU A 497 -15.55 19.93 0.86
C LEU A 497 -16.95 20.32 0.34
N ILE A 498 -17.63 19.43 -0.40
CA ILE A 498 -18.99 19.64 -0.94
C ILE A 498 -20.05 19.65 0.18
N PHE A 499 -19.97 18.72 1.14
CA PHE A 499 -20.88 18.69 2.30
C PHE A 499 -20.75 19.95 3.17
N SER A 500 -19.54 20.53 3.25
CA SER A 500 -19.30 21.79 3.94
C SER A 500 -20.04 22.96 3.25
N GLU A 501 -20.14 22.97 1.91
CA GLU A 501 -20.85 24.00 1.15
C GLU A 501 -22.38 23.89 1.20
N GLU A 502 -22.96 22.68 1.12
CA GLU A 502 -24.43 22.51 1.24
C GLU A 502 -24.96 22.86 2.65
N VAL A 503 -24.18 22.57 3.69
CA VAL A 503 -24.50 23.01 5.06
C VAL A 503 -24.35 24.53 5.18
N ARG A 504 -23.43 25.16 4.44
CA ARG A 504 -23.26 26.62 4.41
C ARG A 504 -24.42 27.35 3.74
N SER A 505 -24.96 26.79 2.65
CA SER A 505 -26.10 27.34 1.90
C SER A 505 -27.43 27.23 2.67
N LYS A 506 -27.64 26.17 3.46
CA LYS A 506 -28.88 25.98 4.24
C LYS A 506 -28.97 26.77 5.54
N TYR A 507 -27.85 27.20 6.12
CA TYR A 507 -27.81 27.77 7.48
C TYR A 507 -27.33 29.23 7.57
N LEU A 508 -26.90 29.85 6.47
CA LEU A 508 -26.54 31.27 6.42
C LEU A 508 -27.36 31.97 5.35
N GLY A 509 -28.62 32.27 5.67
CA GLY A 509 -29.39 33.25 4.94
C GLY A 509 -28.82 34.65 5.17
N CYS A 510 -28.38 35.32 4.11
CA CYS A 510 -28.30 36.77 4.06
C CYS A 510 -28.30 37.25 2.61
N ASP A 511 -29.34 38.02 2.31
CA ASP A 511 -29.67 38.63 1.03
C ASP A 511 -28.62 39.61 0.49
N LYS A 512 -28.74 39.84 -0.83
CA LYS A 512 -28.20 40.94 -1.65
C LYS A 512 -26.81 40.73 -2.24
N VAL A 513 -26.79 40.27 -3.49
CA VAL A 513 -25.77 40.67 -4.46
C VAL A 513 -26.46 41.42 -5.59
N VAL A 514 -26.21 42.73 -5.65
CA VAL A 514 -26.54 43.60 -6.78
C VAL A 514 -25.59 43.29 -7.92
N LEU A 515 -26.13 42.85 -9.06
CA LEU A 515 -25.38 42.61 -10.28
C LEU A 515 -25.20 43.94 -11.04
N PHE A 516 -23.96 44.42 -11.17
CA PHE A 516 -23.63 45.42 -12.19
C PHE A 516 -23.13 44.69 -13.45
N GLY A 517 -23.96 44.68 -14.51
CA GLY A 517 -23.55 44.25 -15.85
C GLY A 517 -22.76 45.33 -16.59
N PRO A 518 -21.95 44.96 -17.61
CA PRO A 518 -21.25 45.92 -18.45
C PRO A 518 -22.21 46.64 -19.41
N PRO A 519 -21.88 47.86 -19.86
CA PRO A 519 -22.78 48.66 -20.70
C PRO A 519 -22.89 48.07 -22.10
N ALA A 520 -24.12 47.98 -22.60
CA ALA A 520 -24.41 47.77 -24.01
C ALA A 520 -23.97 49.01 -24.81
N THR A 521 -23.19 48.80 -25.86
CA THR A 521 -23.11 49.74 -26.99
C THR A 521 -23.60 49.02 -28.23
N GLY A 522 -24.85 49.31 -28.60
CA GLY A 522 -25.36 49.08 -29.94
C GLY A 522 -25.10 50.32 -30.79
N ARG A 523 -24.46 50.13 -31.94
CA ARG A 523 -24.98 50.40 -33.28
C ARG A 523 -24.04 49.81 -34.31
#